data_AF-A0A9P6TBM0-F1
#
_entry.id   AF-A0A9P6TBM0-F1
#
_cell.length_a   1.000
_cell.length_b   1.000
_cell.length_c   1.000
_cell.angle_alpha   90.00
_cell.angle_beta   90.00
_cell.angle_gamma   90.00
#
_symmetry.space_group_name_H-M   'P 1'
#
loop_
_entity.id
_entity.type
_entity.pdbx_description
1 polymer ?
#
loop_
_entity_poly.entity_id
_entity_poly.type
_entity_poly.pdbx_seq_one_letter_code
_entity_poly.pdbx_strand_id
1 'polypeptide(L)'
;VMVLYSPDIKNMAVQMYRDGKTLQHINKTLKRQISLRSLQRWLANYRQYQSAVRDPATYQHRGRPHVFQGVTLNLLADVVNHRPSIHLDELQRKMFDLTGIWATKSTYSRVLHRQLGISLLVSRALDRRQCPIARAEYIASIHRIPLEYFVF
;
A
#
# COMPACT_ATOMS: atom_id res chain seq x y z
N VAL A 1 23.92 -7.17 -3.08
CA VAL A 1 23.61 -5.76 -3.38
C VAL A 1 22.97 -5.68 -4.77
N MET A 2 21.76 -5.14 -4.88
CA MET A 2 21.07 -4.98 -6.17
C MET A 2 21.44 -3.61 -6.75
N VAL A 3 22.27 -3.59 -7.79
CA VAL A 3 22.66 -2.35 -8.47
C VAL A 3 21.56 -1.96 -9.46
N LEU A 4 21.03 -0.74 -9.30
CA LEU A 4 20.05 -0.16 -10.21
C LEU A 4 20.79 0.44 -11.41
N TYR A 5 20.49 -0.08 -12.61
CA TYR A 5 20.97 0.48 -13.88
C TYR A 5 19.81 1.18 -14.58
N SER A 6 20.09 2.36 -15.15
CA SER A 6 19.12 3.07 -15.99
C SER A 6 18.75 2.24 -17.22
N PRO A 7 17.55 2.44 -17.80
CA PRO A 7 17.16 1.82 -19.07
C PRO A 7 18.20 2.00 -20.17
N ASP A 8 18.77 3.19 -20.31
CA ASP A 8 19.74 3.52 -21.35
C ASP A 8 21.01 2.69 -21.22
N ILE A 9 21.54 2.55 -20.00
CA ILE A 9 22.73 1.71 -19.75
C ILE A 9 22.45 0.26 -20.15
N LYS A 10 21.25 -0.26 -19.86
CA LYS A 10 20.88 -1.65 -20.21
C LYS A 10 20.81 -1.83 -21.73
N ASN A 11 20.16 -0.90 -22.42
CA ASN A 11 20.01 -0.93 -23.87
C ASN A 11 21.37 -0.78 -24.58
N MET A 12 22.21 0.16 -24.15
CA MET A 12 23.57 0.32 -24.67
C MET A 12 24.42 -0.93 -24.44
N ALA A 13 24.37 -1.52 -23.25
CA ALA A 13 25.11 -2.74 -22.94
C ALA A 13 24.69 -3.92 -23.84
N VAL A 14 23.38 -4.07 -24.08
CA VAL A 14 22.86 -5.10 -24.99
C VAL A 14 23.31 -4.84 -26.43
N GLN A 15 23.22 -3.61 -26.92
CA GLN A 15 23.64 -3.26 -28.29
C GLN A 15 25.13 -3.51 -28.50
N MET A 16 25.98 -3.00 -27.61
CA MET A 16 27.44 -3.22 -27.68
C MET A 16 27.80 -4.71 -27.66
N TYR A 17 27.09 -5.53 -26.88
CA TYR A 17 27.32 -6.97 -26.86
C TYR A 17 26.91 -7.63 -28.18
N ARG A 18 25.80 -7.20 -28.79
CA ARG A 18 25.38 -7.66 -30.13
C ARG A 18 26.38 -7.25 -31.22
N ASP A 19 27.04 -6.11 -31.06
CA ASP A 19 28.12 -5.65 -31.94
C ASP A 19 29.46 -6.39 -31.68
N GLY A 20 29.45 -7.48 -30.89
CA GLY A 20 30.59 -8.34 -30.63
C GLY A 20 31.57 -7.81 -29.56
N LYS A 21 31.22 -6.74 -28.82
CA LYS A 21 32.11 -6.22 -27.76
C LYS A 21 32.10 -7.14 -26.55
N THR A 22 33.28 -7.33 -25.96
CA THR A 22 33.43 -8.13 -24.73
C THR A 22 32.85 -7.41 -23.51
N LEU A 23 32.45 -8.15 -22.48
CA LEU A 23 31.92 -7.58 -21.23
C LEU A 23 32.90 -6.61 -20.57
N GLN A 24 34.20 -6.90 -20.62
CA GLN A 24 35.25 -6.02 -20.10
C GLN A 24 35.26 -4.68 -20.84
N HIS A 25 35.16 -4.70 -22.18
CA HIS A 25 35.08 -3.49 -22.98
C HIS A 25 33.81 -2.69 -22.66
N ILE A 26 32.65 -3.35 -22.57
CA ILE A 26 31.37 -2.72 -22.21
C ILE A 26 31.46 -2.02 -20.85
N ASN A 27 31.98 -2.70 -19.84
CA ASN A 27 32.15 -2.16 -18.49
C ASN A 27 33.11 -0.94 -18.47
N LYS A 28 34.20 -1.00 -19.24
CA LYS A 28 35.14 0.11 -19.40
C LYS A 28 34.48 1.32 -20.06
N THR A 29 33.75 1.11 -21.16
CA THR A 29 33.08 2.18 -21.92
C THR A 29 31.94 2.82 -21.13
N LEU A 30 31.10 2.02 -20.47
CA LEU A 30 29.96 2.52 -19.70
C LEU A 30 30.35 3.02 -18.30
N LYS A 31 31.60 2.83 -17.86
CA LYS A 31 32.07 3.12 -16.50
C LYS A 31 31.16 2.48 -15.44
N ARG A 32 30.82 1.21 -15.65
CA ARG A 32 29.96 0.40 -14.78
C ARG A 32 30.54 -0.99 -14.61
N GLN A 33 30.19 -1.63 -13.51
CA GLN A 33 30.50 -3.04 -13.25
C GLN A 33 29.24 -3.88 -13.49
N ILE A 34 28.91 -4.13 -14.76
CA ILE A 34 27.81 -5.01 -15.15
C ILE A 34 28.32 -6.45 -15.03
N SER A 35 27.59 -7.28 -14.29
CA SER A 35 27.88 -8.70 -14.20
C SER A 35 27.39 -9.45 -15.44
N LEU A 36 28.05 -10.55 -15.79
CA LEU A 36 27.63 -11.42 -16.90
C LEU A 36 26.17 -11.87 -16.75
N ARG A 37 25.75 -12.21 -15.53
CA ARG A 37 24.37 -12.58 -15.21
C ARG A 37 23.36 -11.47 -15.52
N SER A 38 23.71 -10.21 -15.24
CA SER A 38 22.83 -9.07 -15.54
C SER A 38 22.69 -8.87 -17.04
N LEU A 39 23.81 -8.94 -17.77
CA LEU A 39 23.82 -8.83 -19.22
C LEU A 39 23.01 -9.95 -19.89
N GLN A 40 23.19 -11.20 -19.44
CA GLN A 40 22.40 -12.34 -19.93
C GLN A 40 20.90 -12.14 -19.72
N ARG A 41 20.48 -11.64 -18.55
CA ARG A 41 19.07 -11.33 -18.28
C ARG A 41 18.53 -10.25 -19.22
N TRP A 42 19.32 -9.21 -19.48
CA TRP A 42 18.92 -8.15 -20.42
C TRP A 42 18.84 -8.64 -21.86
N LEU A 43 19.78 -9.50 -22.28
CA LEU A 43 19.74 -10.15 -23.59
C LEU A 43 18.51 -11.05 -23.74
N ALA A 44 18.14 -11.80 -22.70
CA ALA A 44 16.94 -12.63 -22.71
C ALA A 44 15.67 -11.76 -22.87
N ASN A 45 15.57 -10.66 -22.12
CA ASN A 45 14.47 -9.70 -22.29
C ASN A 45 14.45 -9.11 -23.70
N TYR A 46 15.62 -8.72 -24.22
CA TYR A 46 15.74 -8.11 -25.54
C TYR A 46 15.34 -9.08 -26.65
N ARG A 47 15.71 -10.36 -26.56
CA ARG A 47 15.29 -11.40 -27.52
C ARG A 47 13.77 -11.58 -27.55
N GLN A 48 13.11 -11.45 -26.39
CA GLN A 48 11.67 -11.67 -26.28
C GLN A 48 10.83 -10.42 -26.62
N TYR A 49 11.28 -9.23 -26.22
CA TYR A 49 10.48 -8.00 -26.26
C TYR A 49 11.13 -6.86 -27.07
N GLN A 50 12.27 -7.12 -27.74
CA GLN A 50 13.09 -6.10 -28.44
C GLN A 50 13.54 -4.93 -27.53
N SER A 51 13.55 -5.14 -26.21
CA SER A 51 13.96 -4.15 -25.21
C SER A 51 14.69 -4.81 -24.04
N ALA A 52 15.75 -4.19 -23.53
CA ALA A 52 16.44 -4.67 -22.34
C ALA A 52 15.61 -4.42 -21.06
N VAL A 53 14.64 -3.49 -21.13
CA VAL A 53 13.69 -3.15 -20.08
C VAL A 53 12.31 -3.67 -20.44
N ARG A 54 11.72 -4.46 -19.56
CA ARG A 54 10.34 -4.91 -19.71
C ARG A 54 9.40 -3.73 -19.43
N ASP A 55 8.36 -3.60 -20.23
CA ASP A 55 7.32 -2.58 -20.03
C ASP A 55 6.62 -2.81 -18.67
N PRO A 56 6.61 -1.81 -17.75
CA PRO A 56 5.87 -1.84 -16.48
C PRO A 56 4.43 -2.33 -16.61
N ALA A 57 3.73 -1.97 -17.69
CA ALA A 57 2.34 -2.38 -17.90
C ALA A 57 2.20 -3.90 -18.14
N THR A 58 3.26 -4.56 -18.61
CA THR A 58 3.28 -6.02 -18.89
C THR A 58 3.76 -6.86 -17.72
N TYR A 59 4.08 -6.24 -16.58
CA TYR A 59 4.40 -6.99 -15.37
C TYR A 59 3.11 -7.61 -14.86
N GLN A 60 3.11 -8.93 -14.69
CA GLN A 60 2.09 -9.57 -13.87
C GLN A 60 2.07 -8.88 -12.51
N HIS A 61 0.87 -8.54 -12.01
CA HIS A 61 0.71 -7.96 -10.69
C HIS A 61 1.39 -8.87 -9.67
N ARG A 62 2.57 -8.45 -9.18
CA ARG A 62 3.33 -9.20 -8.19
C ARG A 62 2.78 -8.87 -6.81
N GLY A 63 2.28 -9.88 -6.12
CA GLY A 63 1.80 -9.74 -4.74
C GLY A 63 0.85 -10.85 -4.36
N ARG A 64 0.51 -10.93 -3.07
CA ARG A 64 -0.57 -11.78 -2.59
C ARG A 64 -1.89 -11.27 -3.21
N PRO A 65 -2.72 -12.14 -3.81
CA PRO A 65 -4.03 -11.77 -4.30
C PRO A 65 -4.84 -11.06 -3.22
N HIS A 66 -5.62 -10.05 -3.61
CA HIS A 66 -6.53 -9.39 -2.68
C HIS A 66 -7.56 -10.40 -2.14
N VAL A 67 -7.89 -10.28 -0.86
CA VAL A 67 -8.88 -11.15 -0.20
C VAL A 67 -10.29 -10.92 -0.77
N PHE A 68 -10.61 -9.68 -1.12
CA PHE A 68 -11.85 -9.29 -1.78
C PHE A 68 -11.56 -8.95 -3.23
N GLN A 69 -12.26 -9.60 -4.15
CA GLN A 69 -12.15 -9.41 -5.60
C GLN A 69 -13.50 -9.65 -6.28
N GLY A 70 -13.73 -8.95 -7.38
CA GLY A 70 -14.89 -9.12 -8.24
C GLY A 70 -16.20 -9.04 -7.46
N VAL A 71 -16.95 -10.14 -7.46
CA VAL A 71 -18.27 -10.25 -6.82
C VAL A 71 -18.23 -9.89 -5.34
N THR A 72 -17.24 -10.39 -4.59
CA THR A 72 -17.14 -10.12 -3.14
C THR A 72 -16.85 -8.65 -2.82
N LEU A 73 -16.17 -7.95 -3.72
CA LEU A 73 -15.88 -6.52 -3.57
C LEU A 73 -17.12 -5.67 -3.85
N ASN A 74 -17.91 -6.04 -4.86
CA ASN A 74 -19.20 -5.39 -5.15
C ASN A 74 -20.17 -5.58 -3.98
N LEU A 75 -20.25 -6.80 -3.46
CA LEU A 75 -21.11 -7.12 -2.32
C LEU A 75 -20.72 -6.34 -1.06
N LEU A 76 -19.41 -6.17 -0.83
CA LEU A 76 -18.90 -5.31 0.23
C LEU A 76 -19.33 -3.85 0.05
N ALA A 77 -19.22 -3.33 -1.18
CA ALA A 77 -19.64 -1.97 -1.50
C ALA A 77 -21.14 -1.78 -1.26
N ASP A 78 -21.96 -2.75 -1.69
CA ASP A 78 -23.41 -2.73 -1.50
C ASP A 78 -23.78 -2.70 -0.02
N VAL A 79 -23.17 -3.54 0.80
CA VAL A 79 -23.43 -3.58 2.25
C VAL A 79 -23.13 -2.23 2.90
N VAL A 80 -22.03 -1.58 2.53
CA VAL A 80 -21.65 -0.27 3.07
C VAL A 80 -22.55 0.84 2.54
N ASN A 81 -22.96 0.80 1.27
CA ASN A 81 -23.87 1.78 0.69
C ASN A 81 -25.27 1.73 1.34
N HIS A 82 -25.76 0.53 1.68
CA HIS A 82 -27.05 0.39 2.37
C HIS A 82 -26.98 0.81 3.84
N ARG A 83 -25.83 0.69 4.49
CA ARG A 83 -25.64 1.12 5.90
C ARG A 83 -24.26 1.76 6.09
N PRO A 84 -24.11 3.06 5.77
CA PRO A 84 -22.81 3.76 5.85
C PRO A 84 -22.24 3.87 7.27
N SER A 85 -23.11 3.80 8.29
CA SER A 85 -22.73 3.85 9.71
C SER A 85 -22.30 2.49 10.28
N ILE A 86 -22.15 1.46 9.45
CA ILE A 86 -21.76 0.12 9.92
C ILE A 86 -20.34 0.10 10.50
N HIS A 87 -20.19 -0.47 11.69
CA HIS A 87 -18.88 -0.69 12.30
C HIS A 87 -18.13 -1.84 11.61
N LEU A 88 -16.79 -1.82 11.68
CA LEU A 88 -15.97 -2.81 10.99
C LEU A 88 -16.16 -4.26 11.49
N ASP A 89 -16.46 -4.47 12.77
CA ASP A 89 -16.82 -5.80 13.29
C ASP A 89 -18.17 -6.29 12.81
N GLU A 90 -19.17 -5.41 12.77
CA GLU A 90 -20.48 -5.75 12.20
C GLU A 90 -20.35 -6.09 10.71
N LEU A 91 -19.55 -5.30 9.97
CA LEU A 91 -19.24 -5.54 8.58
C LEU A 91 -18.50 -6.88 8.38
N GLN A 92 -17.52 -7.19 9.23
CA GLN A 92 -16.82 -8.48 9.22
C GLN A 92 -17.78 -9.66 9.37
N ARG A 93 -18.66 -9.62 10.37
CA ARG A 93 -19.64 -10.69 10.61
C ARG A 93 -20.58 -10.83 9.42
N LYS A 94 -21.17 -9.72 8.97
CA LYS A 94 -22.12 -9.72 7.86
C LYS A 94 -21.49 -10.24 6.56
N MET A 95 -20.25 -9.86 6.27
CA MET A 95 -19.54 -10.35 5.09
C MET A 95 -19.13 -11.82 5.24
N PHE A 96 -18.79 -12.28 6.44
CA PHE A 96 -18.57 -13.70 6.69
C PHE A 96 -19.84 -14.51 6.47
N ASP A 97 -20.99 -14.04 6.94
CA ASP A 97 -22.29 -14.71 6.74
C ASP A 97 -22.65 -14.79 5.24
N LEU A 98 -22.30 -13.77 4.45
CA LEU A 98 -22.64 -13.69 3.03
C LEU A 98 -21.65 -14.43 2.12
N THR A 99 -20.36 -14.45 2.45
CA THR A 99 -19.32 -14.97 1.53
C THR A 99 -18.48 -16.09 2.12
N GLY A 100 -18.63 -16.41 3.42
CA GLY A 100 -17.78 -17.36 4.15
C GLY A 100 -16.35 -16.87 4.39
N ILE A 101 -16.02 -15.61 4.05
CA ILE A 101 -14.65 -15.10 4.09
C ILE A 101 -14.45 -14.30 5.38
N TRP A 102 -13.58 -14.81 6.26
CA TRP A 102 -13.15 -14.07 7.44
C TRP A 102 -11.85 -13.31 7.15
N ALA A 103 -11.91 -11.98 7.23
CA ALA A 103 -10.75 -11.11 7.11
C ALA A 103 -10.64 -10.18 8.32
N THR A 104 -9.43 -9.70 8.63
CA THR A 104 -9.21 -8.80 9.78
C THR A 104 -9.84 -7.42 9.57
N LYS A 105 -10.14 -6.69 10.66
CA LYS A 105 -10.65 -5.30 10.60
C LYS A 105 -9.73 -4.40 9.76
N SER A 106 -8.42 -4.60 9.88
CA SER A 106 -7.41 -3.89 9.09
C SER A 106 -7.48 -4.19 7.59
N THR A 107 -7.88 -5.41 7.22
CA THR A 107 -8.09 -5.78 5.82
C THR A 107 -9.33 -5.10 5.25
N TYR A 108 -10.46 -5.15 5.97
CA TYR A 108 -11.67 -4.43 5.58
C TYR A 108 -11.44 -2.92 5.46
N SER A 109 -10.81 -2.31 6.46
CA SER A 109 -10.44 -0.89 6.41
C SER A 109 -9.57 -0.58 5.19
N ARG A 110 -8.52 -1.38 4.93
CA ARG A 110 -7.66 -1.18 3.76
C ARG A 110 -8.44 -1.29 2.45
N VAL A 111 -9.32 -2.27 2.33
CA VAL A 111 -10.14 -2.51 1.12
C VAL A 111 -11.09 -1.33 0.89
N LEU A 112 -11.80 -0.90 1.92
CA LEU A 112 -12.70 0.25 1.86
C LEU A 112 -11.95 1.51 1.39
N HIS A 113 -10.80 1.81 1.98
CA HIS A 113 -10.02 2.99 1.61
C HIS A 113 -9.32 2.88 0.26
N ARG A 114 -8.65 1.75 -0.03
CA ARG A 114 -7.74 1.63 -1.20
C ARG A 114 -8.44 1.13 -2.46
N GLN A 115 -9.47 0.31 -2.33
CA GLN A 115 -10.17 -0.27 -3.49
C GLN A 115 -11.51 0.42 -3.74
N LEU A 116 -12.24 0.81 -2.68
CA LEU A 116 -13.57 1.44 -2.82
C LEU A 116 -13.54 2.97 -2.64
N GLY A 117 -12.42 3.56 -2.21
CA GLY A 117 -12.31 5.00 -1.99
C GLY A 117 -13.15 5.54 -0.83
N ILE A 118 -13.68 4.67 0.04
CA ILE A 118 -14.56 5.04 1.15
C ILE A 118 -13.70 5.41 2.36
N SER A 119 -13.88 6.62 2.87
CA SER A 119 -13.22 7.09 4.09
C SER A 119 -14.02 6.70 5.33
N LEU A 120 -13.40 5.92 6.22
CA LEU A 120 -13.98 5.61 7.51
C LEU A 120 -13.93 6.82 8.44
N LEU A 121 -15.09 7.28 8.89
CA LEU A 121 -15.19 8.20 10.02
C LEU A 121 -14.95 7.41 11.30
N VAL A 122 -13.82 7.70 11.96
CA VAL A 122 -13.48 7.07 13.23
C VAL A 122 -13.93 8.00 14.36
N SER A 123 -15.02 7.64 15.03
CA SER A 123 -15.37 8.23 16.31
C SER A 123 -14.28 7.84 17.33
N ARG A 124 -13.49 8.82 17.77
CA ARG A 124 -12.53 8.63 18.86
C ARG A 124 -13.21 8.97 20.17
N ALA A 125 -13.07 8.11 21.17
CA ALA A 125 -13.36 8.52 22.54
C ALA A 125 -12.36 9.62 22.90
N LEU A 126 -12.86 10.86 23.02
CA LEU A 126 -12.07 11.96 23.54
C LEU A 126 -11.94 11.74 25.05
N ASP A 127 -10.72 11.89 25.58
CA ASP A 127 -10.53 12.05 27.02
C ASP A 127 -11.49 13.16 27.50
N ARG A 128 -12.17 12.97 28.64
CA ARG A 128 -13.05 14.00 29.22
C ARG A 128 -12.32 15.33 29.38
N ARG A 129 -11.00 15.33 29.59
CA ARG A 129 -10.15 16.53 29.66
C ARG A 129 -10.08 17.31 28.34
N GLN A 130 -10.25 16.63 27.20
CA GLN A 130 -10.20 17.20 25.86
C GLN A 130 -11.58 17.59 25.32
N CYS A 131 -12.67 17.17 25.98
CA CYS A 131 -14.02 17.59 25.63
C CYS A 131 -14.30 18.96 26.26
N PRO A 132 -14.55 20.03 25.48
CA PRO A 132 -14.80 21.37 26.01
C PRO A 132 -16.01 21.41 26.94
N ILE A 133 -17.05 20.65 26.62
CA ILE A 133 -18.29 20.55 27.41
C ILE A 133 -17.99 19.89 28.76
N ALA A 134 -17.35 18.72 28.76
CA ALA A 134 -17.02 18.02 30.01
C ALA A 134 -16.02 18.80 30.86
N ARG A 135 -15.11 19.55 30.24
CA ARG A 135 -14.19 20.47 30.94
C ARG A 135 -14.96 21.65 31.56
N ALA A 136 -15.92 22.24 30.84
CA ALA A 136 -16.77 23.30 31.37
C ALA A 136 -17.61 22.81 32.56
N GLU A 137 -18.18 21.61 32.47
CA GLU A 137 -18.91 20.96 33.58
C GLU A 137 -18.00 20.72 34.79
N TYR A 138 -16.78 20.24 34.57
CA TYR A 138 -15.80 20.05 35.65
C TYR A 138 -15.41 21.38 36.30
N ILE A 139 -15.10 22.42 35.51
CA ILE A 139 -14.80 23.76 36.04
C ILE A 139 -15.99 24.30 36.84
N ALA A 140 -17.21 24.13 36.33
CA ALA A 140 -18.43 24.52 37.03
C ALA A 140 -18.64 23.73 38.32
N SER A 141 -18.19 22.47 38.42
CA SER A 141 -18.31 21.71 39.67
C SER A 141 -17.27 22.11 40.72
N ILE A 142 -16.08 22.53 40.30
CA ILE A 142 -14.98 22.88 41.22
C ILE A 142 -14.84 24.39 41.49
N HIS A 143 -15.57 25.27 40.79
CA HIS A 143 -15.39 26.73 40.87
C HIS A 143 -15.53 27.34 42.28
N ARG A 144 -16.16 26.63 43.22
CA ARG A 144 -16.37 27.07 44.61
C ARG A 144 -15.34 26.54 45.59
N ILE A 145 -14.43 25.69 45.15
CA ILE A 145 -13.38 25.12 46.00
C ILE A 145 -12.22 26.12 46.02
N PRO A 146 -11.76 26.58 47.21
CA PRO A 146 -10.59 27.45 47.31
C PRO A 146 -9.32 26.78 46.78
N LEU A 147 -8.39 27.58 46.25
CA LEU A 147 -7.19 27.08 45.56
C LEU A 147 -6.30 26.20 46.46
N GLU A 148 -6.35 26.44 47.77
CA GLU A 148 -5.60 25.75 48.82
C GLU A 148 -5.92 24.25 48.92
N TYR A 149 -7.07 23.82 48.40
CA TYR A 149 -7.49 22.42 48.40
C TYR A 149 -7.12 21.66 47.12
N PHE A 150 -6.52 22.32 46.12
CA PHE A 150 -6.03 21.66 44.92
C PHE A 150 -4.57 21.23 45.11
N VAL A 151 -4.33 19.93 45.07
CA VAL A 151 -2.97 19.35 45.04
C VAL A 151 -2.59 19.13 43.58
N PHE A 152 -1.50 19.76 43.13
CA PHE A 152 -0.98 19.73 41.76
C PHE A 152 0.12 18.68 41.59
#